data_AF-A0A2R8AVW1-F1
#
_entry.id   AF-A0A2R8AVW1-F1
#
_cell.length_a   1.000
_cell.length_b   1.000
_cell.length_c   1.000
_cell.angle_alpha   90.00
_cell.angle_beta   90.00
_cell.angle_gamma   90.00
#
_symmetry.space_group_name_H-M   'P 1'
#
loop_
_entity.id
_entity.type
_entity.pdbx_description
1 polymer ?
#
loop_
_entity_poly.entity_id
_entity_poly.type
_entity_poly.pdbx_seq_one_letter_code
_entity_poly.pdbx_strand_id
1 'polypeptide(L)'
;MSLCIALMSEAAATERLERLCQELARAVDEGRLEDVSRLDHAIRNAVIALIGEDQFGDAPQDRVEALQRALVSVRNAAAVLQKTQEAVQKTQRKRGVYLAYSKGKGKGKG
;
A
#
# COMPACT_ATOMS: atom_id res chain seq x y z
N MET A 1 -21.95 28.60 -14.84
CA MET A 1 -20.59 28.66 -14.27
C MET A 1 -20.30 27.54 -13.25
N SER A 2 -21.27 26.70 -12.84
CA SER A 2 -21.04 25.66 -11.81
C SER A 2 -20.33 24.37 -12.28
N LEU A 3 -20.38 24.03 -13.58
CA LEU A 3 -19.82 22.77 -14.08
C LEU A 3 -18.28 22.77 -14.05
N CYS A 4 -17.65 23.91 -14.40
CA CYS A 4 -16.20 24.02 -14.44
C CYS A 4 -15.56 23.83 -13.06
N ILE A 5 -16.18 24.35 -11.99
CA ILE A 5 -15.63 24.25 -10.63
C ILE A 5 -15.66 22.80 -10.13
N ALA A 6 -16.75 22.07 -10.40
CA ALA A 6 -16.86 20.65 -10.06
C ALA A 6 -15.85 19.79 -10.83
N LEU A 7 -15.70 20.02 -12.14
CA LEU A 7 -14.69 19.34 -12.97
C LEU A 7 -13.25 19.63 -12.50
N MET A 8 -12.95 20.87 -12.08
CA MET A 8 -11.64 21.19 -11.50
C MET A 8 -11.42 20.51 -10.14
N SER A 9 -12.48 20.30 -9.35
CA SER A 9 -12.43 19.56 -8.09
C SER A 9 -12.17 18.06 -8.31
N GLU A 10 -12.83 17.45 -9.29
CA GLU A 10 -12.68 16.03 -9.62
C GLU A 10 -11.30 15.71 -10.21
N ALA A 11 -10.78 16.57 -11.09
CA ALA A 11 -9.43 16.43 -11.63
C ALA A 11 -8.37 16.56 -10.52
N ALA A 12 -8.54 17.53 -9.61
CA ALA A 12 -7.63 17.70 -8.47
C ALA A 12 -7.69 16.51 -7.49
N ALA A 13 -8.88 15.94 -7.27
CA ALA A 13 -9.06 14.75 -6.43
C ALA A 13 -8.40 13.51 -7.07
N THR A 14 -8.53 13.36 -8.38
CA THR A 14 -7.89 12.29 -9.16
C THR A 14 -6.37 12.40 -9.12
N GLU A 15 -5.82 13.58 -9.39
CA GLU A 15 -4.38 13.83 -9.32
C GLU A 15 -3.83 13.59 -7.90
N ARG A 16 -4.60 13.94 -6.87
CA ARG A 16 -4.23 13.66 -5.48
C ARG A 16 -4.20 12.15 -5.21
N LEU A 17 -5.18 11.40 -5.71
CA LEU A 17 -5.21 9.94 -5.57
C LEU A 17 -4.00 9.28 -6.25
N GLU A 18 -3.65 9.72 -7.46
CA GLU A 18 -2.48 9.23 -8.18
C GLU A 18 -1.18 9.50 -7.42
N ARG A 19 -1.01 10.70 -6.86
CA ARG A 19 0.14 11.05 -6.02
C ARG A 19 0.25 10.15 -4.79
N LEU A 20 -0.86 9.93 -4.08
CA LEU A 20 -0.88 9.04 -2.92
C LEU A 20 -0.47 7.60 -3.28
N CYS A 21 -0.88 7.11 -4.45
CA CYS A 21 -0.48 5.78 -4.94
C CYS A 21 1.02 5.70 -5.25
N GLN A 22 1.59 6.75 -5.84
CA GLN A 22 3.04 6.83 -6.11
C GLN A 22 3.84 6.88 -4.80
N GLU A 23 3.37 7.65 -3.82
CA GLU A 23 3.98 7.70 -2.48
C GLU A 23 3.90 6.36 -1.76
N LEU A 24 2.77 5.65 -1.88
CA LEU A 24 2.61 4.30 -1.32
C LEU A 24 3.64 3.34 -1.92
N ALA A 25 3.80 3.35 -3.24
CA ALA A 25 4.79 2.51 -3.92
C ALA A 25 6.21 2.78 -3.40
N ARG A 26 6.60 4.06 -3.28
CA ARG A 26 7.92 4.45 -2.74
C ARG A 26 8.10 4.04 -1.28
N ALA A 27 7.09 4.25 -0.43
CA ALA A 27 7.16 3.89 0.98
C ALA A 27 7.33 2.37 1.17
N VAL A 28 6.68 1.56 0.32
CA VAL A 28 6.83 0.11 0.31
C VAL A 28 8.22 -0.31 -0.14
N ASP A 29 8.72 0.27 -1.24
CA ASP A 29 10.07 -0.03 -1.76
C ASP A 29 11.17 0.33 -0.74
N GLU A 30 10.98 1.42 0.01
CA GLU A 30 11.90 1.89 1.05
C GLU A 30 11.68 1.21 2.42
N GLY A 31 10.67 0.35 2.56
CA GLY A 31 10.36 -0.35 3.80
C GLY A 31 9.83 0.54 4.94
N ARG A 32 9.29 1.72 4.63
CA ARG A 32 8.73 2.68 5.60
C ARG A 32 7.31 2.29 6.03
N LEU A 33 7.19 1.27 6.87
CA LEU A 33 5.90 0.66 7.25
C LEU A 33 4.90 1.63 7.93
N GLU A 34 5.38 2.60 8.72
CA GLU A 34 4.53 3.61 9.34
C GLU A 34 3.88 4.52 8.28
N ASP A 35 4.64 4.91 7.26
CA ASP A 35 4.14 5.69 6.14
C ASP A 35 3.15 4.90 5.29
N VAL A 36 3.38 3.59 5.11
CA VAL A 36 2.46 2.73 4.37
C VAL A 36 1.07 2.70 5.02
N SER A 37 1.00 2.58 6.35
CA SER A 37 -0.29 2.59 7.09
C SER A 37 -1.01 3.93 6.92
N ARG A 38 -0.27 5.04 7.05
CA ARG A 38 -0.80 6.40 6.86
C ARG A 38 -1.30 6.62 5.44
N LEU A 39 -0.56 6.13 4.44
CA LEU A 39 -0.90 6.26 3.02
C LEU A 39 -2.10 5.40 2.63
N ASP A 40 -2.23 4.17 3.15
CA ASP A 40 -3.45 3.35 2.97
C ASP A 40 -4.70 4.10 3.46
N HIS A 41 -4.61 4.68 4.65
CA HIS A 41 -5.72 5.46 5.21
C HIS A 41 -6.04 6.70 4.36
N ALA A 42 -5.02 7.42 3.89
CA ALA A 42 -5.21 8.58 3.02
C ALA A 42 -5.83 8.22 1.67
N ILE A 43 -5.41 7.10 1.06
CA ILE A 43 -5.97 6.57 -0.19
C ILE A 43 -7.44 6.21 0.01
N ARG A 44 -7.78 5.51 1.09
CA ARG A 44 -9.17 5.16 1.43
C ARG A 44 -10.05 6.40 1.50
N ASN A 45 -9.60 7.44 2.20
CA ASN A 45 -10.35 8.68 2.35
C ASN A 45 -10.51 9.41 1.01
N ALA A 46 -9.46 9.44 0.17
CA ALA A 46 -9.51 10.03 -1.15
C ALA A 46 -10.49 9.30 -2.08
N VAL A 47 -10.50 7.97 -2.04
CA VAL A 47 -11.46 7.14 -2.79
C VAL A 47 -12.89 7.37 -2.32
N ILE A 48 -13.14 7.44 -1.01
CA ILE A 48 -14.48 7.73 -0.46
C ILE A 48 -14.97 9.10 -0.92
N ALA A 49 -14.10 10.12 -0.94
CA ALA A 49 -14.46 11.45 -1.44
C ALA A 49 -14.81 11.40 -2.94
N LEU A 50 -14.00 10.71 -3.75
CA LEU A 50 -14.24 10.56 -5.20
C LEU A 50 -15.54 9.80 -5.53
N ILE A 51 -15.92 8.81 -4.71
CA ILE A 51 -17.16 8.04 -4.90
C ILE A 51 -18.36 8.79 -4.31
N GLY A 52 -18.18 9.46 -3.17
CA GLY A 52 -19.25 10.11 -2.42
C GLY A 52 -19.78 11.40 -3.06
N GLU A 53 -19.01 12.04 -3.94
CA GLU A 53 -19.42 13.26 -4.65
C GLU A 53 -20.47 13.02 -5.75
N ASP A 54 -20.69 11.78 -6.19
CA ASP A 54 -21.53 11.49 -7.35
C ASP A 54 -22.44 10.29 -7.09
N GLN A 55 -23.59 10.54 -6.47
CA GLN A 55 -24.47 9.46 -6.01
C GLN A 55 -25.37 8.87 -7.11
N PHE A 56 -25.56 9.50 -8.28
CA PHE A 56 -26.57 9.04 -9.25
C PHE A 56 -26.30 9.47 -10.73
N GLY A 57 -25.15 9.11 -11.30
CA GLY A 57 -24.86 9.31 -12.73
C GLY A 57 -23.79 8.36 -13.27
N ASP A 58 -23.73 8.18 -14.60
CA ASP A 58 -22.62 7.46 -15.25
C ASP A 58 -21.30 8.12 -14.85
N ALA A 59 -20.43 7.36 -14.19
CA ALA A 59 -19.14 7.86 -13.76
C ALA A 59 -18.27 8.22 -14.98
N PRO A 60 -17.62 9.40 -15.01
CA PRO A 60 -16.63 9.71 -16.04
C PRO A 60 -15.58 8.61 -16.10
N GLN A 61 -15.22 8.18 -17.32
CA GLN A 61 -14.29 7.07 -17.54
C GLN A 61 -12.94 7.30 -16.83
N ASP A 62 -12.46 8.54 -16.81
CA ASP A 62 -11.22 8.93 -16.13
C ASP A 62 -11.25 8.63 -14.62
N ARG A 63 -12.40 8.82 -13.96
CA ARG A 63 -12.58 8.49 -12.54
C ARG A 63 -12.48 6.99 -12.32
N VAL A 64 -13.12 6.20 -13.18
CA VAL A 64 -13.07 4.73 -13.12
C VAL A 64 -11.63 4.24 -13.32
N GLU A 65 -10.91 4.80 -14.29
CA GLU A 65 -9.50 4.46 -14.53
C GLU A 65 -8.61 4.82 -13.35
N ALA A 66 -8.80 5.98 -12.73
CA ALA A 66 -8.07 6.38 -11.54
C ALA A 66 -8.29 5.41 -10.36
N LEU A 67 -9.54 5.01 -10.12
CA LEU A 67 -9.88 4.03 -9.08
C LEU A 67 -9.25 2.65 -9.36
N GLN A 68 -9.27 2.20 -10.62
CA GLN A 68 -8.60 0.96 -11.01
C GLN A 68 -7.09 1.01 -10.77
N ARG A 69 -6.43 2.12 -11.14
CA ARG A 69 -4.99 2.32 -10.88
C ARG A 69 -4.67 2.32 -9.39
N ALA A 70 -5.52 2.93 -8.56
CA ALA A 70 -5.37 2.91 -7.11
C ALA A 70 -5.44 1.49 -6.55
N LEU A 71 -6.44 0.70 -6.97
CA LEU A 71 -6.58 -0.71 -6.57
C LEU A 71 -5.35 -1.55 -6.96
N VAL A 72 -4.83 -1.37 -8.18
CA VAL A 72 -3.61 -2.05 -8.64
C VAL A 72 -2.41 -1.67 -7.76
N SER A 73 -2.29 -0.39 -7.41
CA SER A 73 -1.18 0.09 -6.57
C SER A 73 -1.22 -0.52 -5.17
N VAL A 74 -2.39 -0.53 -4.52
CA VAL A 74 -2.58 -1.16 -3.20
C VAL A 74 -2.31 -2.66 -3.27
N ARG A 75 -2.78 -3.35 -4.32
CA ARG A 75 -2.50 -4.79 -4.53
C ARG A 75 -1.00 -5.06 -4.64
N ASN A 76 -0.27 -4.25 -5.41
CA ASN A 76 1.17 -4.41 -5.59
C ASN A 76 1.92 -4.16 -4.28
N ALA A 77 1.53 -3.12 -3.53
CA ALA A 77 2.05 -2.83 -2.21
C ALA A 77 1.89 -4.02 -1.25
N ALA A 78 0.68 -4.61 -1.20
CA ALA A 78 0.42 -5.80 -0.38
C ALA A 78 1.29 -7.00 -0.78
N ALA A 79 1.48 -7.23 -2.08
CA ALA A 79 2.32 -8.33 -2.58
C ALA A 79 3.79 -8.17 -2.18
N VAL A 80 4.32 -6.94 -2.21
CA VAL A 80 5.70 -6.66 -1.76
C VAL A 80 5.82 -6.89 -0.26
N LEU A 81 4.89 -6.37 0.55
CA LEU A 81 4.91 -6.57 2.00
C LEU A 81 4.84 -8.04 2.41
N GLN A 82 4.02 -8.84 1.72
CA GLN A 82 3.95 -10.30 1.94
C GLN A 82 5.29 -10.98 1.68
N LYS A 83 5.95 -10.66 0.55
CA LYS A 83 7.29 -11.20 0.23
C LYS A 83 8.33 -10.80 1.29
N THR A 84 8.28 -9.57 1.78
CA THR A 84 9.16 -9.09 2.84
C THR A 84 8.93 -9.84 4.14
N GLN A 85 7.67 -10.07 4.55
CA GLN A 85 7.34 -10.89 5.71
C GLN A 85 7.84 -12.33 5.57
N GLU A 86 7.64 -12.97 4.42
CA GLU A 86 8.13 -14.32 4.17
C GLU A 86 9.66 -14.42 4.26
N ALA A 87 10.38 -13.42 3.74
CA ALA A 87 11.84 -13.36 3.81
C ALA A 87 12.34 -13.23 5.26
N VAL A 88 11.68 -12.38 6.07
CA VAL A 88 11.98 -12.23 7.49
C VAL A 88 11.70 -13.53 8.26
N GLN A 89 10.55 -14.17 8.04
CA GLN A 89 10.21 -15.45 8.68
C GLN A 89 11.20 -16.58 8.31
N LYS A 90 11.61 -16.67 7.04
CA LYS A 90 12.63 -17.63 6.60
C LYS A 90 13.98 -17.37 7.29
N THR A 91 14.35 -16.10 7.45
CA THR A 91 15.60 -15.70 8.13
C THR A 91 15.55 -16.01 9.63
N GLN A 92 14.42 -15.73 10.29
CA GLN A 92 14.22 -16.04 11.71
C GLN A 92 14.23 -17.55 11.96
N ARG A 93 13.57 -18.35 11.11
CA ARG A 93 13.63 -19.82 11.19
C ARG A 93 15.07 -20.33 11.05
N LYS A 94 15.84 -19.83 10.08
CA LYS A 94 17.26 -20.20 9.91
C LYS A 94 18.11 -19.84 11.14
N ARG A 95 17.93 -18.65 11.72
CA ARG A 95 18.61 -18.23 12.95
C ARG A 95 18.22 -19.07 14.17
N GLY A 96 16.93 -19.40 14.33
CA GLY A 96 16.45 -20.28 15.40
C GLY A 96 17.07 -21.68 15.33
N VAL A 97 17.19 -22.24 14.12
CA VAL A 97 17.85 -23.53 13.88
C VAL A 97 19.35 -23.46 14.18
N TYR A 98 20.04 -22.39 13.76
CA TYR A 98 21.47 -22.20 14.07
C TYR A 98 21.73 -22.05 15.58
N LEU A 99 20.89 -21.28 16.28
CA LEU A 99 20.97 -21.13 17.74
C LEU A 99 20.72 -22.47 18.47
N ALA A 100 19.75 -23.27 18.02
CA ALA A 100 19.50 -24.61 18.55
C ALA A 100 20.70 -25.55 18.34
N TYR A 101 21.32 -25.52 17.16
CA TYR A 101 22.55 -26.27 16.88
C TYR A 101 23.74 -25.82 17.74
N SER A 102 23.88 -24.52 18.01
CA SER A 102 24.95 -23.98 18.87
C SER A 102 24.78 -24.39 20.34
N LYS A 103 23.54 -24.44 20.86
CA LYS A 103 23.26 -24.91 22.22
C LYS A 103 23.39 -26.43 22.37
N GLY A 104 23.18 -27.19 21.29
CA GLY A 104 23.31 -28.65 21.29
C GLY A 104 24.75 -29.17 21.33
N LYS A 105 25.76 -28.34 20.98
CA LYS A 105 27.18 -28.74 21.00
C LYS A 105 27.95 -28.34 22.27
N GLY A 106 27.28 -27.77 23.28
CA GLY A 106 27.91 -27.32 24.53
C GLY A 106 27.89 -28.32 25.70
N LYS A 107 27.38 -29.54 25.54
CA LYS A 107 27.46 -30.59 26.58
C LYS A 107 28.14 -31.84 26.03
N GLY A 108 29.46 -31.80 26.02
CA GLY A 108 30.28 -32.90 25.57
C GLY A 108 31.72 -32.79 26.07
N LYS A 109 31.91 -33.20 27.33
CA LYS A 109 33.16 -33.67 27.96
C LYS A 109 34.19 -32.61 28.38
N GLY A 110 34.67 -32.81 29.61
CA GLY A 110 35.66 -32.04 30.34
C GLY A 110 35.37 -32.17 31.81
#